data_AF-A0A5B0N1T9-F1
#
_entry.id   AF-A0A5B0N1T9-F1
#
_cell.length_a   1.000
_cell.length_b   1.000
_cell.length_c   1.000
_cell.angle_alpha   90.00
_cell.angle_beta   90.00
_cell.angle_gamma   90.00
#
_symmetry.space_group_name_H-M   'P 1'
#
loop_
_entity.id
_entity.type
_entity.pdbx_description
1 polymer ?
#
loop_
_entity_poly.entity_id
_entity_poly.type
_entity_poly.pdbx_seq_one_letter_code
_entity_poly.pdbx_strand_id
1 'polypeptide(L)'
;MGDSATGEPWDQLDTLDLQSAVVDGFARLIAIDHSQPTDQPLDEALSALSIDQVNSNEPLLNRLHSELLPLLKEQLNTISLSLIPSTISSKEPDKKLLRLILRTQSEIERTIYQIRSMITAVCPVCSGPISEVSVTHRTDDQHLKAQKSFRLFRVQELFNQSVMFIMHPVFTQAQGLFHQLVTIPPNELKPESDRPSYRGELTFFISCASTAIDWTIRTINGPELEIAQEYWKRELPWFNFYIRELLELTTPLPPTAIELTVERQQDLGVLVHGTVIQVAKLIIPIIKLIRLLFNKLSKRPMNPKEGFPLFTEMCSSQLESLARQLKRISQDIKLLLDLLNKADRSFDDMISYEFTGVIQNLKSRLDSLLLLILLYFVPSIQNTDAFSTQDDYKAWLVTWNTQLILSIHNFDDAVRLFHNNPF
;
A
#
# COMPACT_ATOMS: atom_id res chain seq x y z
N MET A 1 -5.42 -54.44 9.34
CA MET A 1 -4.42 -54.76 8.30
C MET A 1 -4.66 -53.83 7.15
N GLY A 2 -3.66 -53.02 6.81
CA GLY A 2 -3.72 -52.04 5.72
C GLY A 2 -3.46 -50.61 6.17
N ASP A 3 -2.34 -50.35 6.84
CA ASP A 3 -1.72 -49.01 6.81
C ASP A 3 -1.33 -48.74 5.36
N SER A 4 -2.12 -47.95 4.65
CA SER A 4 -1.69 -47.35 3.39
C SER A 4 -0.68 -46.26 3.74
N ALA A 5 0.59 -46.64 3.81
CA ALA A 5 1.69 -45.69 3.76
C ALA A 5 1.59 -44.96 2.40
N THR A 6 0.94 -43.80 2.41
CA THR A 6 1.05 -42.80 1.35
C THR A 6 2.47 -42.25 1.41
N GLY A 7 3.43 -43.00 0.87
CA GLY A 7 4.80 -42.53 0.70
C GLY A 7 4.78 -41.30 -0.21
N GLU A 8 5.49 -40.24 0.17
CA GLU A 8 5.61 -39.07 -0.68
C GLU A 8 6.39 -39.48 -1.95
N PRO A 9 6.13 -38.87 -3.13
CA PRO A 9 6.71 -39.29 -4.41
C PRO A 9 8.25 -39.33 -4.42
N TRP A 10 8.87 -38.62 -3.47
CA TRP A 10 10.31 -38.37 -3.38
C TRP A 10 11.02 -39.27 -2.35
N ASP A 11 10.30 -40.14 -1.63
CA ASP A 11 10.85 -40.93 -0.53
C ASP A 11 11.91 -41.97 -0.97
N GLN A 12 11.90 -42.34 -2.25
CA GLN A 12 12.81 -43.33 -2.84
C GLN A 12 13.97 -42.70 -3.63
N LEU A 13 14.01 -41.37 -3.79
CA LEU A 13 15.01 -40.69 -4.61
C LEU A 13 16.42 -40.67 -3.98
N ASP A 14 17.43 -40.68 -4.84
CA ASP A 14 18.80 -40.44 -4.43
C ASP A 14 19.06 -38.94 -4.15
N THR A 15 20.26 -38.61 -3.67
CA THR A 15 20.56 -37.22 -3.27
C THR A 15 20.60 -36.26 -4.46
N LEU A 16 21.02 -36.72 -5.64
CA LEU A 16 21.14 -35.89 -6.83
C LEU A 16 19.76 -35.59 -7.42
N ASP A 17 18.91 -36.61 -7.48
CA ASP A 17 17.52 -36.48 -7.91
C ASP A 17 16.74 -35.56 -6.96
N LEU A 18 16.96 -35.66 -5.64
CA LEU A 18 16.36 -34.75 -4.66
C LEU A 18 16.81 -33.31 -4.86
N GLN A 19 18.09 -33.06 -5.19
CA GLN A 19 18.58 -31.70 -5.47
C GLN A 19 17.93 -31.13 -6.74
N SER A 20 17.83 -31.93 -7.80
CA SER A 20 17.13 -31.53 -9.03
C SER A 20 15.66 -31.20 -8.75
N ALA A 21 14.97 -32.04 -8.00
CA ALA A 21 13.58 -31.81 -7.61
C ALA A 21 13.38 -30.51 -6.80
N VAL A 22 14.34 -30.14 -5.94
CA VAL A 22 14.29 -28.86 -5.19
C VAL A 22 14.41 -27.66 -6.14
N VAL A 23 15.32 -27.74 -7.13
CA VAL A 23 15.48 -26.68 -8.13
C VAL A 23 14.21 -26.53 -8.96
N ASP A 24 13.62 -27.65 -9.39
CA ASP A 24 12.36 -27.68 -10.14
C ASP A 24 11.19 -27.14 -9.29
N GLY A 25 11.17 -27.45 -7.99
CA GLY A 25 10.20 -26.92 -7.05
C GLY A 25 10.25 -25.40 -6.93
N PHE A 26 11.46 -24.81 -6.86
CA PHE A 26 11.60 -23.35 -6.90
C PHE A 26 11.21 -22.77 -8.26
N ALA A 27 11.54 -23.44 -9.37
CA ALA A 27 11.13 -22.98 -10.70
C ALA A 27 9.60 -22.91 -10.84
N ARG A 28 8.86 -23.90 -10.30
CA ARG A 28 7.39 -23.87 -10.24
C ARG A 28 6.89 -22.70 -9.39
N LEU A 29 7.46 -22.50 -8.21
CA LEU A 29 7.09 -21.40 -7.32
C LEU A 29 7.38 -20.01 -7.91
N ILE A 30 8.45 -19.86 -8.69
CA ILE A 30 8.76 -18.62 -9.43
C ILE A 30 7.69 -18.35 -10.50
N ALA A 31 7.21 -19.40 -11.18
CA ALA A 31 6.20 -19.31 -12.21
C ALA A 31 4.75 -19.31 -11.69
N ILE A 32 4.54 -19.34 -10.36
CA ILE A 32 3.21 -19.53 -9.75
C ILE A 32 2.21 -18.43 -10.12
N ASP A 33 2.67 -17.23 -10.51
CA ASP A 33 1.75 -16.16 -10.90
C ASP A 33 1.12 -16.37 -12.29
N HIS A 34 1.71 -17.23 -13.12
CA HIS A 34 1.20 -17.61 -14.44
C HIS A 34 0.32 -18.88 -14.42
N SER A 35 0.21 -19.53 -13.27
CA SER A 35 -0.60 -20.74 -13.10
C SER A 35 -2.08 -20.38 -12.89
N GLN A 36 -2.96 -20.96 -13.70
CA GLN A 36 -4.41 -20.85 -13.49
C GLN A 36 -4.80 -21.64 -12.24
N PRO A 37 -5.77 -21.16 -11.43
CA PRO A 37 -6.31 -21.97 -10.35
C PRO A 37 -6.93 -23.23 -10.95
N THR A 38 -6.50 -24.41 -10.51
CA THR A 38 -7.27 -25.64 -10.70
C THR A 38 -8.55 -25.51 -9.84
N ASP A 39 -9.70 -25.99 -10.31
CA ASP A 39 -10.98 -25.86 -9.57
C ASP A 39 -11.03 -26.69 -8.26
N GLN A 40 -10.17 -27.72 -8.13
CA GLN A 40 -10.09 -28.63 -6.97
C GLN A 40 -9.96 -27.96 -5.57
N PRO A 41 -9.09 -26.97 -5.34
CA PRO A 41 -8.92 -26.32 -4.04
C PRO A 41 -10.14 -25.57 -3.50
N LEU A 42 -11.08 -25.13 -4.36
CA LEU A 42 -12.31 -24.48 -3.90
C LEU A 42 -13.28 -25.52 -3.31
N ASP A 43 -13.43 -26.68 -3.96
CA ASP A 43 -14.31 -27.75 -3.49
C ASP A 43 -13.86 -28.34 -2.15
N GLU A 44 -12.55 -28.49 -1.90
CA GLU A 44 -12.04 -28.89 -0.57
C GLU A 44 -12.30 -27.83 0.51
N ALA A 45 -12.14 -26.54 0.18
CA ALA A 45 -12.39 -25.44 1.11
C ALA A 45 -13.88 -25.30 1.45
N LEU A 46 -14.76 -25.52 0.47
CA LEU A 46 -16.22 -25.50 0.63
C LEU A 46 -16.74 -26.78 1.30
N SER A 47 -16.14 -27.95 1.05
CA SER A 47 -16.52 -29.23 1.68
C SER A 47 -16.27 -29.25 3.19
N ALA A 48 -15.38 -28.40 3.69
CA ALA A 48 -15.14 -28.22 5.12
C ALA A 48 -16.17 -27.31 5.82
N LEU A 49 -17.06 -26.65 5.06
CA LEU A 49 -18.03 -25.67 5.58
C LEU A 49 -19.46 -26.22 5.47
N SER A 50 -20.30 -25.97 6.48
CA SER A 50 -21.71 -26.37 6.42
C SER A 50 -22.49 -25.51 5.41
N ILE A 51 -23.57 -26.03 4.84
CA ILE A 51 -24.40 -25.34 3.82
C ILE A 51 -24.95 -23.98 4.33
N ASP A 52 -25.21 -23.83 5.63
CA ASP A 52 -25.66 -22.56 6.23
C ASP A 52 -24.53 -21.53 6.40
N GLN A 53 -23.26 -21.97 6.43
CA GLN A 53 -22.07 -21.12 6.53
C GLN A 53 -21.63 -20.54 5.17
N VAL A 54 -22.09 -21.12 4.06
CA VAL A 54 -21.78 -20.64 2.69
C VAL A 54 -22.46 -19.30 2.39
N ASN A 55 -23.54 -18.96 3.11
CA ASN A 55 -24.26 -17.70 2.93
C ASN A 55 -23.62 -16.50 3.67
N SER A 56 -22.60 -16.72 4.50
CA SER A 56 -21.77 -15.64 5.05
C SER A 56 -20.32 -15.83 4.61
N ASN A 57 -19.66 -14.79 4.12
CA ASN A 57 -18.22 -14.85 3.78
C ASN A 57 -17.32 -14.91 5.04
N GLU A 58 -17.91 -14.94 6.24
CA GLU A 58 -17.23 -14.86 7.53
C GLU A 58 -16.28 -16.03 7.85
N PRO A 59 -16.65 -17.32 7.67
CA PRO A 59 -15.75 -18.42 7.95
C PRO A 59 -14.56 -18.46 6.98
N LEU A 60 -14.79 -18.08 5.71
CA LEU A 60 -13.72 -17.96 4.72
C LEU A 60 -12.72 -16.85 5.10
N LEU A 61 -13.23 -15.68 5.53
CA LEU A 61 -12.38 -14.58 6.01
C LEU A 61 -11.62 -14.95 7.28
N ASN A 62 -12.26 -15.65 8.22
CA ASN A 62 -11.63 -16.11 9.46
C ASN A 62 -10.52 -17.12 9.17
N ARG A 63 -10.74 -18.04 8.22
CA ARG A 63 -9.72 -19.00 7.78
C ARG A 63 -8.56 -18.32 7.08
N LEU A 64 -8.84 -17.35 6.20
CA LEU A 64 -7.81 -16.56 5.55
C LEU A 64 -6.95 -15.80 6.58
N HIS A 65 -7.60 -15.12 7.53
CA HIS A 65 -6.98 -14.30 8.57
C HIS A 65 -6.16 -15.11 9.58
N SER A 66 -6.71 -16.21 10.10
CA SER A 66 -6.17 -16.90 11.28
C SER A 66 -5.36 -18.15 10.97
N GLU A 67 -5.51 -18.71 9.76
CA GLU A 67 -4.86 -19.97 9.36
C GLU A 67 -3.94 -19.75 8.16
N LEU A 68 -4.49 -19.42 6.99
CA LEU A 68 -3.73 -19.48 5.73
C LEU A 68 -2.64 -18.40 5.61
N LEU A 69 -2.96 -17.14 5.94
CA LEU A 69 -1.97 -16.05 5.88
C LEU A 69 -0.82 -16.25 6.90
N PRO A 70 -1.09 -16.58 8.18
CA PRO A 70 -0.03 -16.94 9.12
C PRO A 70 0.78 -18.17 8.68
N LEU A 71 0.13 -19.21 8.16
CA LEU A 71 0.79 -20.42 7.68
C LEU A 71 1.77 -20.12 6.53
N LEU A 72 1.35 -19.30 5.56
CA LEU A 72 2.23 -18.88 4.46
C LEU A 72 3.49 -18.18 5.00
N LYS A 73 3.34 -17.30 5.99
CA LYS A 73 4.47 -16.62 6.65
C LYS A 73 5.41 -17.62 7.34
N GLU A 74 4.88 -18.61 8.02
CA GLU A 74 5.67 -19.67 8.68
C GLU A 74 6.43 -20.53 7.65
N GLN A 75 5.78 -20.90 6.55
CA GLN A 75 6.40 -21.67 5.48
C GLN A 75 7.56 -20.90 4.82
N LEU A 76 7.41 -19.59 4.57
CA LEU A 76 8.50 -18.74 4.08
C LEU A 76 9.69 -18.72 5.04
N ASN A 77 9.43 -18.58 6.34
CA ASN A 77 10.47 -18.65 7.36
C ASN A 77 11.15 -20.03 7.40
N THR A 78 10.39 -21.10 7.20
CA THR A 78 10.93 -22.47 7.15
C THR A 78 11.90 -22.65 5.97
N ILE A 79 11.58 -22.14 4.79
CA ILE A 79 12.52 -22.10 3.64
C ILE A 79 13.77 -21.31 4.02
N SER A 80 13.60 -20.12 4.62
CA SER A 80 14.72 -19.30 5.04
C SER A 80 15.68 -20.01 5.99
N LEU A 81 15.14 -20.77 6.94
CA LEU A 81 15.92 -21.48 7.97
C LEU A 81 16.59 -22.73 7.41
N SER A 82 15.97 -23.36 6.41
CA SER A 82 16.50 -24.55 5.75
C SER A 82 17.69 -24.22 4.83
N LEU A 83 17.79 -22.99 4.34
CA LEU A 83 18.86 -22.50 3.46
C LEU A 83 20.02 -21.82 4.20
N ILE A 84 20.30 -22.22 5.45
CA ILE A 84 21.45 -21.71 6.20
C ILE A 84 22.71 -22.51 5.80
N PRO A 85 23.89 -21.86 5.67
CA PRO A 85 25.13 -22.58 5.35
C PRO A 85 25.44 -23.72 6.32
N SER A 86 25.26 -23.53 7.63
CA SER A 86 25.48 -24.58 8.63
C SER A 86 24.56 -25.79 8.52
N THR A 87 23.40 -25.66 7.86
CA THR A 87 22.46 -26.78 7.63
C THR A 87 22.75 -27.57 6.34
N ILE A 88 23.41 -26.96 5.34
CA ILE A 88 23.65 -27.58 4.02
C ILE A 88 25.13 -27.91 3.77
N SER A 89 26.08 -27.30 4.49
CA SER A 89 27.54 -27.33 4.23
C SER A 89 28.25 -28.68 4.50
N SER A 90 27.56 -29.83 4.49
CA SER A 90 28.20 -31.15 4.40
C SER A 90 28.46 -31.51 2.93
N LYS A 91 29.47 -32.37 2.67
CA LYS A 91 29.81 -32.86 1.32
C LYS A 91 28.62 -33.49 0.57
N GLU A 92 27.60 -33.94 1.30
CA GLU A 92 26.30 -34.33 0.79
C GLU A 92 25.23 -33.60 1.62
N PRO A 93 24.29 -32.87 1.02
CA PRO A 93 23.15 -32.31 1.74
C PRO A 93 22.31 -33.43 2.36
N ASP A 94 21.91 -33.26 3.63
CA ASP A 94 21.08 -34.24 4.32
C ASP A 94 19.78 -34.47 3.54
N LYS A 95 19.51 -35.72 3.15
CA LYS A 95 18.27 -36.11 2.46
C LYS A 95 17.03 -35.67 3.23
N LYS A 96 17.07 -35.62 4.56
CA LYS A 96 15.97 -35.12 5.39
C LYS A 96 15.72 -33.63 5.15
N LEU A 97 16.78 -32.83 5.00
CA LEU A 97 16.67 -31.41 4.72
C LEU A 97 16.13 -31.15 3.31
N LEU A 98 16.60 -31.90 2.31
CA LEU A 98 16.06 -31.80 0.95
C LEU A 98 14.57 -32.14 0.90
N ARG A 99 14.15 -33.20 1.60
CA ARG A 99 12.73 -33.56 1.74
C ARG A 99 11.92 -32.48 2.45
N LEU A 100 12.46 -31.87 3.50
CA LEU A 100 11.81 -30.75 4.18
C LEU A 100 11.60 -29.57 3.23
N ILE A 101 12.61 -29.22 2.42
CA ILE A 101 12.49 -28.14 1.43
C ILE A 101 11.43 -28.49 0.39
N LEU A 102 11.45 -29.69 -0.19
CA LEU A 102 10.45 -30.15 -1.18
C LEU A 102 9.03 -30.10 -0.62
N ARG A 103 8.84 -30.62 0.59
CA ARG A 103 7.56 -30.58 1.29
C ARG A 103 7.09 -29.14 1.50
N THR A 104 7.97 -28.28 2.01
CA THR A 104 7.65 -26.86 2.22
C THR A 104 7.28 -26.16 0.91
N GLN A 105 7.99 -26.44 -0.19
CA GLN A 105 7.66 -25.90 -1.51
C GLN A 105 6.24 -26.30 -1.96
N SER A 106 5.89 -27.58 -1.82
CA SER A 106 4.55 -28.07 -2.16
C SER A 106 3.45 -27.50 -1.26
N GLU A 107 3.73 -27.34 0.04
CA GLU A 107 2.79 -26.75 1.00
C GLU A 107 2.55 -25.26 0.72
N ILE A 108 3.58 -24.50 0.34
CA ILE A 108 3.46 -23.10 -0.08
C ILE A 108 2.58 -22.98 -1.31
N GLU A 109 2.85 -23.79 -2.34
CA GLU A 109 2.07 -23.79 -3.57
C GLU A 109 0.59 -24.04 -3.26
N ARG A 110 0.28 -25.09 -2.49
CA ARG A 110 -1.08 -25.39 -2.03
C ARG A 110 -1.70 -24.23 -1.24
N THR A 111 -0.95 -23.62 -0.33
CA THR A 111 -1.43 -22.53 0.53
C THR A 111 -1.76 -21.29 -0.30
N ILE A 112 -0.92 -20.93 -1.27
CA ILE A 112 -1.16 -19.81 -2.20
C ILE A 112 -2.43 -20.07 -3.03
N TYR A 113 -2.62 -21.27 -3.57
CA TYR A 113 -3.85 -21.59 -4.30
C TYR A 113 -5.10 -21.51 -3.43
N GLN A 114 -5.05 -22.02 -2.20
CA GLN A 114 -6.16 -21.91 -1.25
C GLN A 114 -6.49 -20.44 -0.92
N ILE A 115 -5.49 -19.60 -0.71
CA ILE A 115 -5.69 -18.16 -0.48
C ILE A 115 -6.33 -17.51 -1.71
N ARG A 116 -5.81 -17.72 -2.92
CA ARG A 116 -6.38 -17.15 -4.17
C ARG A 116 -7.82 -17.56 -4.37
N SER A 117 -8.12 -18.85 -4.17
CA SER A 117 -9.45 -19.42 -4.27
C SER A 117 -10.42 -18.76 -3.28
N MET A 118 -10.04 -18.65 -1.99
CA MET A 118 -10.87 -17.99 -0.98
C MET A 118 -11.08 -16.51 -1.27
N ILE A 119 -10.03 -15.78 -1.68
CA ILE A 119 -10.16 -14.36 -2.07
C ILE A 119 -11.14 -14.19 -3.23
N THR A 120 -11.08 -15.09 -4.22
CA THR A 120 -11.98 -15.08 -5.38
C THR A 120 -13.42 -15.36 -4.96
N ALA A 121 -13.63 -16.30 -4.05
CA ALA A 121 -14.95 -16.66 -3.52
C ALA A 121 -15.58 -15.51 -2.70
N VAL A 122 -14.80 -14.82 -1.87
CA VAL A 122 -15.33 -13.72 -1.03
C VAL A 122 -15.45 -12.39 -1.76
N CYS A 123 -14.66 -12.16 -2.83
CA CYS A 123 -14.65 -10.92 -3.62
C CYS A 123 -15.03 -11.16 -5.10
N PRO A 124 -16.19 -11.74 -5.42
CA PRO A 124 -16.56 -12.06 -6.81
C PRO A 124 -16.73 -10.80 -7.68
N VAL A 125 -17.13 -9.69 -7.05
CA VAL A 125 -17.27 -8.37 -7.68
C VAL A 125 -15.92 -7.82 -8.16
N CYS A 126 -14.81 -8.39 -7.71
CA CYS A 126 -13.50 -7.80 -7.80
C CYS A 126 -12.59 -8.45 -8.86
N SER A 127 -13.07 -9.47 -9.56
CA SER A 127 -12.30 -10.30 -10.50
C SER A 127 -12.19 -9.73 -11.92
N GLY A 128 -12.32 -8.41 -12.11
CA GLY A 128 -12.18 -7.76 -13.42
C GLY A 128 -11.86 -6.27 -13.35
N PRO A 129 -11.56 -5.60 -14.48
CA PRO A 129 -11.19 -4.18 -14.54
C PRO A 129 -12.27 -3.21 -14.02
N ILE A 130 -13.49 -3.70 -13.76
CA ILE A 130 -14.64 -2.95 -13.24
C ILE A 130 -14.70 -2.96 -11.70
N SER A 131 -13.82 -3.73 -11.06
CA SER A 131 -13.75 -3.96 -9.60
C SER A 131 -13.73 -2.67 -8.78
N GLU A 132 -12.89 -1.71 -9.16
CA GLU A 132 -12.75 -0.44 -8.43
C GLU A 132 -14.03 0.41 -8.47
N VAL A 133 -14.69 0.45 -9.63
CA VAL A 133 -15.95 1.19 -9.83
C VAL A 133 -17.02 0.62 -8.90
N SER A 134 -17.07 -0.70 -8.73
CA SER A 134 -18.04 -1.35 -7.86
C SER A 134 -17.91 -0.93 -6.39
N VAL A 135 -16.69 -0.79 -5.87
CA VAL A 135 -16.42 -0.35 -4.49
C VAL A 135 -16.82 1.11 -4.31
N THR A 136 -16.51 1.97 -5.28
CA THR A 136 -16.84 3.40 -5.20
C THR A 136 -18.35 3.69 -5.23
N HIS A 137 -19.16 2.75 -5.70
CA HIS A 137 -20.62 2.87 -5.72
C HIS A 137 -21.33 2.05 -4.63
N ARG A 138 -20.60 1.27 -3.83
CA ARG A 138 -21.19 0.44 -2.77
C ARG A 138 -21.52 1.30 -1.54
N THR A 139 -22.80 1.65 -1.40
CA THR A 139 -23.32 2.53 -0.33
C THR A 139 -24.20 1.83 0.71
N ASP A 140 -24.54 0.56 0.49
CA ASP A 140 -25.52 -0.23 1.24
C ASP A 140 -24.91 -1.29 2.17
N ASP A 141 -23.59 -1.32 2.32
CA ASP A 141 -22.86 -2.39 3.02
C ASP A 141 -22.29 -2.00 4.39
N GLN A 142 -22.71 -0.86 4.95
CA GLN A 142 -22.23 -0.33 6.23
C GLN A 142 -22.31 -1.34 7.40
N HIS A 143 -23.30 -2.24 7.37
CA HIS A 143 -23.56 -3.24 8.41
C HIS A 143 -22.71 -4.51 8.27
N LEU A 144 -21.98 -4.69 7.17
CA LEU A 144 -21.28 -5.93 6.82
C LEU A 144 -19.90 -6.09 7.49
N LYS A 145 -19.44 -5.11 8.30
CA LYS A 145 -18.18 -5.17 9.07
C LYS A 145 -16.98 -5.66 8.23
N ALA A 146 -16.40 -6.83 8.52
CA ALA A 146 -15.26 -7.40 7.80
C ALA A 146 -15.57 -7.75 6.32
N GLN A 147 -16.84 -7.94 5.98
CA GLN A 147 -17.32 -8.29 4.65
C GLN A 147 -17.65 -7.07 3.77
N LYS A 148 -17.39 -5.84 4.23
CA LYS A 148 -17.52 -4.64 3.40
C LYS A 148 -16.69 -4.80 2.13
N SER A 149 -17.24 -4.41 0.98
CA SER A 149 -16.57 -4.53 -0.32
C SER A 149 -15.22 -3.80 -0.34
N PHE A 150 -15.10 -2.68 0.38
CA PHE A 150 -13.84 -1.97 0.61
C PHE A 150 -12.74 -2.88 1.16
N ARG A 151 -13.02 -3.66 2.21
CA ARG A 151 -12.01 -4.54 2.82
C ARG A 151 -11.63 -5.68 1.90
N LEU A 152 -12.64 -6.32 1.30
CA LEU A 152 -12.45 -7.46 0.41
C LEU A 152 -11.60 -7.08 -0.80
N PHE A 153 -11.91 -5.93 -1.42
CA PHE A 153 -11.13 -5.38 -2.52
C PHE A 153 -9.68 -5.13 -2.10
N ARG A 154 -9.46 -4.54 -0.93
CA ARG A 154 -8.11 -4.27 -0.41
C ARG A 154 -7.33 -5.54 -0.09
N VAL A 155 -7.97 -6.56 0.46
CA VAL A 155 -7.33 -7.87 0.69
C VAL A 155 -6.86 -8.47 -0.64
N GLN A 156 -7.70 -8.43 -1.67
CA GLN A 156 -7.34 -8.90 -3.00
C GLN A 156 -6.18 -8.10 -3.60
N GLU A 157 -6.24 -6.76 -3.55
CA GLU A 157 -5.15 -5.90 -4.05
C GLU A 157 -3.84 -6.15 -3.33
N LEU A 158 -3.84 -6.21 -1.99
CA LEU A 158 -2.63 -6.43 -1.20
C LEU A 158 -2.04 -7.80 -1.46
N PHE A 159 -2.87 -8.83 -1.53
CA PHE A 159 -2.37 -10.18 -1.81
C PHE A 159 -1.77 -10.25 -3.21
N ASN A 160 -2.49 -9.80 -4.24
CA ASN A 160 -2.04 -9.92 -5.62
C ASN A 160 -0.88 -8.96 -5.96
N GLN A 161 -0.97 -7.69 -5.55
CA GLN A 161 0.00 -6.67 -5.96
C GLN A 161 1.16 -6.50 -4.97
N SER A 162 1.03 -6.97 -3.72
CA SER A 162 2.12 -6.88 -2.72
C SER A 162 2.68 -8.24 -2.36
N VAL A 163 1.86 -9.17 -1.85
CA VAL A 163 2.34 -10.48 -1.40
C VAL A 163 2.91 -11.27 -2.58
N MET A 164 2.12 -11.49 -3.64
CA MET A 164 2.55 -12.27 -4.81
C MET A 164 3.68 -11.59 -5.60
N PHE A 165 3.68 -10.26 -5.69
CA PHE A 165 4.78 -9.51 -6.31
C PHE A 165 6.13 -9.79 -5.62
N ILE A 166 6.14 -9.95 -4.28
CA ILE A 166 7.35 -10.24 -3.51
C ILE A 166 7.71 -11.74 -3.54
N MET A 167 6.76 -12.64 -3.84
CA MET A 167 7.04 -14.09 -3.90
C MET A 167 8.07 -14.44 -4.97
N HIS A 168 7.99 -13.82 -6.15
CA HIS A 168 8.96 -14.05 -7.22
C HIS A 168 10.42 -13.84 -6.76
N PRO A 169 10.82 -12.64 -6.25
CA PRO A 169 12.18 -12.45 -5.78
C PRO A 169 12.53 -13.35 -4.58
N VAL A 170 11.60 -13.68 -3.67
CA VAL A 170 11.88 -14.65 -2.59
C VAL A 170 12.35 -15.99 -3.16
N PHE A 171 11.61 -16.55 -4.13
CA PHE A 171 11.93 -17.86 -4.68
C PHE A 171 13.15 -17.83 -5.62
N THR A 172 13.37 -16.74 -6.36
CA THR A 172 14.61 -16.55 -7.14
C THR A 172 15.84 -16.55 -6.22
N GLN A 173 15.79 -15.82 -5.11
CA GLN A 173 16.90 -15.75 -4.16
C GLN A 173 17.11 -17.08 -3.41
N ALA A 174 16.01 -17.76 -3.04
CA ALA A 174 16.07 -19.08 -2.42
C ALA A 174 16.70 -20.13 -3.34
N GLN A 175 16.33 -20.14 -4.63
CA GLN A 175 16.92 -21.04 -5.63
C GLN A 175 18.41 -20.74 -5.84
N GLY A 176 18.78 -19.46 -5.97
CA GLY A 176 20.18 -19.04 -6.12
C GLY A 176 21.03 -19.42 -4.90
N LEU A 177 20.51 -19.23 -3.70
CA LEU A 177 21.18 -19.64 -2.46
C LEU A 177 21.34 -21.15 -2.38
N PHE A 178 20.30 -21.92 -2.71
CA PHE A 178 20.38 -23.39 -2.74
C PHE A 178 21.45 -23.86 -3.73
N HIS A 179 21.47 -23.32 -4.94
CA HIS A 179 22.48 -23.65 -5.95
C HIS A 179 23.90 -23.35 -5.46
N GLN A 180 24.10 -22.21 -4.77
CA GLN A 180 25.40 -21.89 -4.18
C GLN A 180 25.84 -22.88 -3.10
N LEU A 181 24.91 -23.28 -2.23
CA LEU A 181 25.22 -24.18 -1.12
C LEU A 181 25.51 -25.62 -1.59
N VAL A 182 24.94 -26.04 -2.71
CA VAL A 182 25.17 -27.36 -3.30
C VAL A 182 26.43 -27.38 -4.18
N THR A 183 26.79 -26.27 -4.83
CA THR A 183 27.87 -26.24 -5.84
C THR A 183 29.23 -25.83 -5.28
N ILE A 184 29.30 -25.02 -4.22
CA ILE A 184 30.57 -24.52 -3.67
C ILE A 184 31.04 -25.36 -2.47
N PRO A 185 32.27 -25.92 -2.49
CA PRO A 185 32.86 -26.58 -1.33
C PRO A 185 33.01 -25.61 -0.14
N PRO A 186 32.85 -26.08 1.12
CA PRO A 186 32.92 -25.22 2.31
C PRO A 186 34.23 -24.41 2.43
N ASN A 187 35.33 -24.95 1.89
CA ASN A 187 36.66 -24.35 1.93
C ASN A 187 36.92 -23.29 0.83
N GLU A 188 35.99 -23.08 -0.11
CA GLU A 188 36.12 -22.11 -1.22
C GLU A 188 35.11 -20.95 -1.12
N LEU A 189 34.41 -20.83 0.01
CA LEU A 189 33.58 -19.66 0.33
C LEU A 189 34.50 -18.43 0.50
N LYS A 190 34.77 -17.73 -0.61
CA LYS A 190 35.47 -16.45 -0.64
C LYS A 190 34.77 -15.43 0.29
N PRO A 191 35.51 -14.45 0.84
CA PRO A 191 34.94 -13.41 1.69
C PRO A 191 33.76 -12.68 1.00
N GLU A 192 32.73 -12.34 1.79
CA GLU A 192 31.42 -11.81 1.37
C GLU A 192 31.44 -10.57 0.45
N SER A 193 32.60 -9.92 0.27
CA SER A 193 32.76 -8.66 -0.47
C SER A 193 32.58 -8.78 -2.00
N ASP A 194 32.71 -9.98 -2.59
CA ASP A 194 32.73 -10.17 -4.06
C ASP A 194 31.52 -10.96 -4.61
N ARG A 195 30.50 -11.26 -3.79
CA ARG A 195 29.37 -12.12 -4.19
C ARG A 195 28.02 -11.46 -3.88
N PRO A 196 26.97 -11.65 -4.72
CA PRO A 196 25.62 -11.29 -4.35
C PRO A 196 25.25 -12.02 -3.06
N SER A 197 24.88 -11.28 -2.01
CA SER A 197 24.46 -11.89 -0.75
C SER A 197 23.04 -12.40 -0.92
N TYR A 198 22.87 -13.54 -1.60
CA TYR A 198 21.59 -14.22 -1.78
C TYR A 198 20.87 -14.42 -0.44
N ARG A 199 21.64 -14.64 0.64
CA ARG A 199 21.09 -14.77 1.99
C ARG A 199 20.56 -13.44 2.55
N GLY A 200 21.31 -12.35 2.39
CA GLY A 200 20.87 -11.02 2.80
C GLY A 200 19.62 -10.60 2.03
N GLU A 201 19.63 -10.78 0.72
CA GLU A 201 18.49 -10.50 -0.16
C GLU A 201 17.27 -11.37 0.18
N LEU A 202 17.44 -12.68 0.36
CA LEU A 202 16.36 -13.58 0.78
C LEU A 202 15.73 -13.12 2.11
N THR A 203 16.56 -12.77 3.09
CA THR A 203 16.07 -12.29 4.40
C THR A 203 15.30 -10.98 4.26
N PHE A 204 15.79 -10.06 3.41
CA PHE A 204 15.11 -8.81 3.10
C PHE A 204 13.74 -9.06 2.45
N PHE A 205 13.67 -9.88 1.41
CA PHE A 205 12.42 -10.15 0.72
C PHE A 205 11.41 -10.92 1.59
N ILE A 206 11.86 -11.85 2.44
CA ILE A 206 10.98 -12.53 3.40
C ILE A 206 10.44 -11.56 4.45
N SER A 207 11.24 -10.61 4.92
CA SER A 207 10.77 -9.53 5.80
C SER A 207 9.71 -8.66 5.12
N CYS A 208 9.91 -8.34 3.84
CA CYS A 208 8.93 -7.60 3.04
C CYS A 208 7.63 -8.40 2.86
N ALA A 209 7.73 -9.69 2.49
CA ALA A 209 6.57 -10.58 2.34
C ALA A 209 5.82 -10.75 3.65
N SER A 210 6.53 -10.95 4.76
CA SER A 210 5.98 -11.01 6.12
C SER A 210 5.20 -9.76 6.47
N THR A 211 5.77 -8.58 6.17
CA THR A 211 5.11 -7.29 6.42
C THR A 211 3.84 -7.15 5.57
N ALA A 212 3.88 -7.55 4.29
CA ALA A 212 2.73 -7.52 3.40
C ALA A 212 1.61 -8.49 3.84
N ILE A 213 1.98 -9.68 4.31
CA ILE A 213 1.04 -10.66 4.90
C ILE A 213 0.39 -10.08 6.16
N ASP A 214 1.17 -9.53 7.09
CA ASP A 214 0.64 -8.91 8.31
C ASP A 214 -0.31 -7.75 7.98
N TRP A 215 -0.02 -7.00 6.92
CA TRP A 215 -0.88 -5.93 6.45
C TRP A 215 -2.19 -6.45 5.83
N THR A 216 -2.13 -7.57 5.11
CA THR A 216 -3.32 -8.26 4.58
C THR A 216 -4.21 -8.76 5.71
N ILE A 217 -3.63 -9.37 6.75
CA ILE A 217 -4.33 -9.80 7.97
C ILE A 217 -5.01 -8.61 8.65
N ARG A 218 -4.28 -7.51 8.85
CA ARG A 218 -4.82 -6.26 9.43
C ARG A 218 -5.95 -5.65 8.59
N THR A 219 -5.95 -5.85 7.28
CA THR A 219 -7.02 -5.34 6.40
C THR A 219 -8.34 -6.10 6.60
N ILE A 220 -8.28 -7.37 7.00
CA ILE A 220 -9.48 -8.18 7.27
C ILE A 220 -10.15 -7.70 8.57
N ASN A 221 -9.40 -7.61 9.68
CA ASN A 221 -9.96 -7.42 11.02
C ASN A 221 -9.37 -6.26 11.84
N GLY A 222 -8.55 -5.38 11.23
CA GLY A 222 -8.00 -4.19 11.87
C GLY A 222 -8.87 -2.94 11.70
N PRO A 223 -8.60 -1.83 12.41
CA PRO A 223 -9.39 -0.60 12.32
C PRO A 223 -9.43 0.00 10.92
N GLU A 224 -10.62 0.41 10.47
CA GLU A 224 -10.83 0.95 9.11
C GLU A 224 -9.97 2.18 8.82
N LEU A 225 -9.76 3.02 9.83
CA LEU A 225 -8.91 4.20 9.68
C LEU A 225 -7.43 3.83 9.49
N GLU A 226 -6.93 2.78 10.14
CA GLU A 226 -5.54 2.35 9.92
C GLU A 226 -5.32 1.97 8.45
N ILE A 227 -6.35 1.43 7.80
CA ILE A 227 -6.28 1.10 6.39
C ILE A 227 -6.06 2.39 5.57
N ALA A 228 -6.87 3.42 5.79
CA ALA A 228 -6.74 4.71 5.11
C ALA A 228 -5.39 5.40 5.41
N GLN A 229 -4.95 5.36 6.67
CA GLN A 229 -3.69 5.98 7.11
C GLN A 229 -2.47 5.44 6.35
N GLU A 230 -2.46 4.16 5.99
CA GLU A 230 -1.34 3.60 5.23
C GLU A 230 -1.25 4.15 3.81
N TYR A 231 -2.39 4.34 3.14
CA TYR A 231 -2.41 5.05 1.86
C TYR A 231 -1.91 6.48 2.03
N TRP A 232 -2.30 7.15 3.11
CA TRP A 232 -1.84 8.51 3.36
C TRP A 232 -0.34 8.60 3.60
N LYS A 233 0.27 7.63 4.32
CA LYS A 233 1.73 7.59 4.54
C LYS A 233 2.52 7.52 3.24
N ARG A 234 2.00 6.83 2.22
CA ARG A 234 2.66 6.75 0.90
C ARG A 234 2.62 8.08 0.16
N GLU A 235 1.56 8.86 0.35
CA GLU A 235 1.34 10.13 -0.36
C GLU A 235 1.95 11.35 0.36
N LEU A 236 2.02 11.34 1.69
CA LEU A 236 2.51 12.45 2.52
C LEU A 236 3.90 13.00 2.12
N PRO A 237 4.90 12.18 1.73
CA PRO A 237 6.21 12.69 1.30
C PRO A 237 6.14 13.66 0.12
N TRP A 238 5.20 13.48 -0.81
CA TRP A 238 5.04 14.36 -1.98
C TRP A 238 4.70 15.80 -1.60
N PHE A 239 4.05 16.02 -0.45
CA PHE A 239 3.72 17.37 0.00
C PHE A 239 4.96 18.18 0.37
N ASN A 240 6.02 17.53 0.86
CA ASN A 240 7.30 18.21 1.08
C ASN A 240 8.00 18.51 -0.26
N PHE A 241 7.87 17.61 -1.23
CA PHE A 241 8.37 17.81 -2.59
C PHE A 241 7.70 19.04 -3.23
N TYR A 242 6.37 19.13 -3.21
CA TYR A 242 5.64 20.27 -3.78
C TYR A 242 5.97 21.61 -3.11
N ILE A 243 6.15 21.62 -1.79
CA ILE A 243 6.59 22.83 -1.08
C ILE A 243 7.97 23.26 -1.56
N ARG A 244 8.91 22.32 -1.71
CA ARG A 244 10.26 22.63 -2.19
C ARG A 244 10.23 23.14 -3.63
N GLU A 245 9.48 22.48 -4.50
CA GLU A 245 9.30 22.88 -5.90
C GLU A 245 8.73 24.30 -6.00
N LEU A 246 7.71 24.65 -5.23
CA LEU A 246 7.17 26.02 -5.17
C LEU A 246 8.18 27.05 -4.66
N LEU A 247 9.03 26.69 -3.70
CA LEU A 247 10.08 27.57 -3.21
C LEU A 247 11.15 27.81 -4.28
N GLU A 248 11.56 26.76 -4.99
CA GLU A 248 12.49 26.84 -6.12
C GLU A 248 11.90 27.71 -7.24
N LEU A 249 10.65 27.47 -7.64
CA LEU A 249 9.92 28.23 -8.67
C LEU A 249 9.77 29.72 -8.33
N THR A 250 9.71 30.08 -7.04
CA THR A 250 9.51 31.46 -6.57
C THR A 250 10.79 32.13 -6.08
N THR A 251 11.95 31.48 -6.29
CA THR A 251 13.25 32.02 -5.92
C THR A 251 13.62 33.19 -6.84
N PRO A 252 14.10 34.33 -6.30
CA PRO A 252 14.53 35.44 -7.13
C PRO A 252 15.66 35.04 -8.09
N LEU A 253 15.59 35.53 -9.33
CA LEU A 253 16.65 35.33 -10.32
C LEU A 253 17.99 35.90 -9.80
N PRO A 254 19.13 35.20 -10.01
CA PRO A 254 20.44 35.76 -9.71
C PRO A 254 20.71 36.97 -10.61
N PRO A 255 21.53 37.95 -10.17
CA PRO A 255 21.78 39.18 -10.93
C PRO A 255 22.25 38.94 -12.37
N THR A 256 23.01 37.87 -12.60
CA THR A 256 23.51 37.45 -13.91
C THR A 256 22.44 36.90 -14.85
N ALA A 257 21.28 36.48 -14.31
CA ALA A 257 20.16 35.96 -15.09
C ALA A 257 19.07 37.02 -15.34
N ILE A 258 19.12 38.16 -14.66
CA ILE A 258 18.15 39.27 -14.84
C ILE A 258 18.24 39.85 -16.26
N GLU A 259 19.43 39.86 -16.87
CA GLU A 259 19.67 40.36 -18.22
C GLU A 259 19.27 39.36 -19.32
N LEU A 260 18.85 38.14 -18.98
CA LEU A 260 18.38 37.15 -19.94
C LEU A 260 16.97 37.49 -20.44
N THR A 261 16.61 36.98 -21.63
CA THR A 261 15.24 37.04 -22.12
C THR A 261 14.30 36.24 -21.20
N VAL A 262 13.03 36.62 -21.12
CA VAL A 262 12.00 35.91 -20.33
C VAL A 262 11.99 34.41 -20.65
N GLU A 263 12.09 34.05 -21.93
CA GLU A 263 12.17 32.66 -22.40
C GLU A 263 13.36 31.91 -21.78
N ARG A 264 14.54 32.55 -21.75
CA ARG A 264 15.76 31.98 -21.14
C ARG A 264 15.70 31.94 -19.62
N GLN A 265 14.96 32.84 -18.99
CA GLN A 265 14.71 32.80 -17.54
C GLN A 265 13.77 31.65 -17.19
N GLN A 266 12.75 31.40 -18.02
CA GLN A 266 11.84 30.27 -17.88
C GLN A 266 12.52 28.92 -18.11
N ASP A 267 13.53 28.85 -18.99
CA ASP A 267 14.39 27.67 -19.17
C ASP A 267 15.20 27.31 -17.91
N LEU A 268 15.39 28.27 -16.99
CA LEU A 268 16.01 28.02 -15.67
C LEU A 268 15.05 27.36 -14.67
N GLY A 269 13.79 27.13 -15.06
CA GLY A 269 12.78 26.51 -14.22
C GLY A 269 12.29 27.41 -13.08
N VAL A 270 12.29 28.74 -13.28
CA VAL A 270 11.75 29.71 -12.32
C VAL A 270 10.61 30.51 -12.96
N LEU A 271 9.68 30.98 -12.12
CA LEU A 271 8.60 31.87 -12.55
C LEU A 271 9.14 33.29 -12.70
N VAL A 272 8.72 33.99 -13.77
CA VAL A 272 9.21 35.33 -14.10
C VAL A 272 8.18 36.40 -13.71
N HIS A 273 6.89 36.13 -13.88
CA HIS A 273 5.85 37.13 -13.73
C HIS A 273 5.40 37.30 -12.27
N GLY A 274 5.41 38.54 -11.78
CA GLY A 274 5.17 38.85 -10.37
C GLY A 274 3.82 38.39 -9.83
N THR A 275 2.77 38.48 -10.63
CA THR A 275 1.41 38.02 -10.30
C THR A 275 1.34 36.50 -10.21
N VAL A 276 1.99 35.77 -11.11
CA VAL A 276 2.10 34.30 -11.07
C VAL A 276 2.93 33.84 -9.87
N ILE A 277 4.04 34.53 -9.56
CA ILE A 277 4.85 34.30 -8.35
C ILE A 277 4.00 34.49 -7.08
N GLN A 278 3.13 35.51 -7.05
CA GLN A 278 2.23 35.75 -5.92
C GLN A 278 1.23 34.59 -5.74
N VAL A 279 0.61 34.12 -6.83
CA VAL A 279 -0.29 32.95 -6.81
C VAL A 279 0.47 31.71 -6.31
N ALA A 280 1.68 31.46 -6.80
CA ALA A 280 2.51 30.34 -6.38
C ALA A 280 2.83 30.36 -4.87
N LYS A 281 3.19 31.53 -4.32
CA LYS A 281 3.45 31.71 -2.89
C LYS A 281 2.24 31.38 -2.01
N LEU A 282 1.02 31.63 -2.51
CA LEU A 282 -0.23 31.38 -1.80
C LEU A 282 -0.68 29.91 -1.83
N ILE A 283 -0.14 29.09 -2.73
CA ILE A 283 -0.35 27.62 -2.71
C ILE A 283 0.40 26.97 -1.53
N ILE A 284 1.58 27.49 -1.17
CA ILE A 284 2.42 26.95 -0.08
C ILE A 284 1.65 26.78 1.25
N PRO A 285 0.97 27.80 1.81
CA PRO A 285 0.22 27.64 3.06
C PRO A 285 -0.91 26.61 2.94
N ILE A 286 -1.57 26.49 1.78
CA ILE A 286 -2.62 25.49 1.53
C ILE A 286 -2.02 24.08 1.64
N ILE A 287 -0.91 23.80 0.94
CA ILE A 287 -0.21 22.50 1.01
C ILE A 287 0.25 22.20 2.44
N LYS A 288 0.78 23.20 3.16
CA LYS A 288 1.19 23.06 4.56
C LYS A 288 0.02 22.68 5.47
N LEU A 289 -1.14 23.29 5.28
CA LEU A 289 -2.34 22.99 6.06
C LEU A 289 -2.86 21.58 5.76
N ILE A 290 -2.90 21.16 4.49
CA ILE A 290 -3.28 19.78 4.14
C ILE A 290 -2.32 18.78 4.80
N ARG A 291 -1.01 18.98 4.64
CA ARG A 291 0.01 18.13 5.26
C ARG A 291 -0.14 18.09 6.78
N LEU A 292 -0.44 19.22 7.41
CA LEU A 292 -0.66 19.32 8.85
C LEU A 292 -1.88 18.50 9.29
N LEU A 293 -2.99 18.57 8.55
CA LEU A 293 -4.19 17.76 8.80
C LEU A 293 -3.89 16.28 8.72
N PHE A 294 -3.33 15.81 7.62
CA PHE A 294 -3.06 14.38 7.43
C PHE A 294 -1.98 13.86 8.37
N ASN A 295 -0.98 14.66 8.74
CA ASN A 295 -0.05 14.31 9.81
C ASN A 295 -0.77 14.15 11.15
N LYS A 296 -1.72 15.03 11.48
CA LYS A 296 -2.49 14.91 12.73
C LYS A 296 -3.41 13.69 12.71
N LEU A 297 -4.07 13.41 11.59
CA LEU A 297 -4.93 12.24 11.40
C LEU A 297 -4.16 10.92 11.37
N SER A 298 -2.89 10.93 10.96
CA SER A 298 -2.05 9.73 10.87
C SER A 298 -1.35 9.37 12.18
N LYS A 299 -1.46 10.21 13.22
CA LYS A 299 -0.93 9.88 14.54
C LYS A 299 -1.79 8.78 15.16
N ARG A 300 -1.16 7.67 15.53
CA ARG A 300 -1.80 6.64 16.34
C ARG A 300 -2.08 7.18 17.75
N PRO A 301 -3.21 6.82 18.38
CA PRO A 301 -3.42 7.08 19.80
C PRO A 301 -2.29 6.42 20.59
N MET A 302 -1.72 7.13 21.56
CA MET A 302 -0.64 6.59 22.40
C MET A 302 -1.15 5.46 23.33
N ASN A 303 -2.46 5.43 23.61
CA ASN A 303 -3.07 4.42 24.46
C ASN A 303 -3.82 3.34 23.65
N PRO A 304 -3.57 2.04 23.89
CA PRO A 304 -4.31 0.94 23.25
C PRO A 304 -5.83 0.96 23.55
N LYS A 305 -6.23 1.55 24.69
CA LYS A 305 -7.64 1.73 25.09
C LYS A 305 -8.36 2.84 24.32
N GLU A 306 -7.62 3.74 23.67
CA GLU A 306 -8.11 4.80 22.77
C GLU A 306 -8.11 4.36 21.30
N GLY A 307 -8.00 3.05 21.04
CA GLY A 307 -7.92 2.48 19.70
C GLY A 307 -9.11 2.88 18.83
N PHE A 308 -8.84 3.13 17.54
CA PHE A 308 -9.89 3.41 16.57
C PHE A 308 -10.88 2.25 16.47
N PRO A 309 -12.17 2.54 16.20
CA PRO A 309 -13.17 1.50 16.06
C PRO A 309 -12.74 0.52 14.97
N LEU A 310 -12.88 -0.77 15.26
CA LEU A 310 -12.59 -1.83 14.29
C LEU A 310 -13.46 -1.65 13.04
N PHE A 311 -14.74 -1.34 13.24
CA PHE A 311 -15.71 -1.08 12.19
C PHE A 311 -16.45 0.21 12.50
N THR A 312 -16.53 1.11 11.52
CA THR A 312 -17.38 2.28 11.56
C THR A 312 -18.69 1.99 10.83
N GLU A 313 -19.66 2.89 10.94
CA GLU A 313 -20.88 2.84 10.13
C GLU A 313 -20.66 3.43 8.71
N MET A 314 -19.42 3.72 8.30
CA MET A 314 -19.14 4.11 6.91
C MET A 314 -19.41 2.95 5.95
N CYS A 315 -20.07 3.23 4.84
CA CYS A 315 -20.15 2.29 3.72
C CYS A 315 -18.82 2.23 2.95
N SER A 316 -18.68 1.23 2.09
CA SER A 316 -17.46 1.02 1.30
C SER A 316 -17.07 2.20 0.43
N SER A 317 -18.03 2.89 -0.19
CA SER A 317 -17.75 4.09 -0.98
C SER A 317 -17.17 5.24 -0.15
N GLN A 318 -17.63 5.43 1.09
CA GLN A 318 -17.11 6.44 2.01
C GLN A 318 -15.69 6.09 2.47
N LEU A 319 -15.46 4.82 2.84
CA LEU A 319 -14.14 4.32 3.21
C LEU A 319 -13.13 4.45 2.05
N GLU A 320 -13.57 4.13 0.84
CA GLU A 320 -12.76 4.25 -0.36
C GLU A 320 -12.40 5.71 -0.66
N SER A 321 -13.38 6.62 -0.52
CA SER A 321 -13.14 8.06 -0.65
C SER A 321 -12.14 8.54 0.40
N LEU A 322 -12.29 8.11 1.66
CA LEU A 322 -11.38 8.45 2.77
C LEU A 322 -9.95 7.98 2.50
N ALA A 323 -9.76 6.71 2.10
CA ALA A 323 -8.45 6.13 1.83
C ALA A 323 -7.72 6.84 0.68
N ARG A 324 -8.43 7.19 -0.40
CA ARG A 324 -7.84 7.82 -1.59
C ARG A 324 -7.80 9.34 -1.55
N GLN A 325 -8.33 9.95 -0.50
CA GLN A 325 -8.52 11.39 -0.44
C GLN A 325 -7.20 12.16 -0.63
N LEU A 326 -6.12 11.73 0.04
CA LEU A 326 -4.83 12.40 -0.03
C LEU A 326 -4.20 12.32 -1.43
N LYS A 327 -4.34 11.17 -2.10
CA LYS A 327 -3.86 10.98 -3.49
C LYS A 327 -4.59 11.93 -4.45
N ARG A 328 -5.92 12.05 -4.33
CA ARG A 328 -6.72 12.99 -5.15
C ARG A 328 -6.31 14.44 -4.91
N ILE A 329 -6.05 14.82 -3.65
CA ILE A 329 -5.56 16.17 -3.32
C ILE A 329 -4.14 16.41 -3.88
N SER A 330 -3.26 15.40 -3.83
CA SER A 330 -1.94 15.47 -4.46
C SER A 330 -2.03 15.70 -5.97
N GLN A 331 -2.99 15.05 -6.64
CA GLN A 331 -3.26 15.30 -8.08
C GLN A 331 -3.74 16.72 -8.33
N ASP A 332 -4.65 17.26 -7.51
CA ASP A 332 -5.10 18.66 -7.63
C ASP A 332 -3.91 19.64 -7.43
N ILE A 333 -3.02 19.38 -6.47
CA ILE A 333 -1.81 20.20 -6.26
C ILE A 333 -0.90 20.15 -7.49
N LYS A 334 -0.68 18.97 -8.07
CA LYS A 334 0.11 18.83 -9.30
C LYS A 334 -0.49 19.64 -10.44
N LEU A 335 -1.81 19.61 -10.60
CA LEU A 335 -2.51 20.44 -11.59
C LEU A 335 -2.30 21.94 -11.34
N LEU A 336 -2.30 22.40 -10.09
CA LEU A 336 -1.97 23.80 -9.76
C LEU A 336 -0.54 24.16 -10.20
N LEU A 337 0.44 23.27 -10.00
CA LEU A 337 1.82 23.49 -10.44
C LEU A 337 1.94 23.56 -11.96
N ASP A 338 1.26 22.65 -12.67
CA ASP A 338 1.20 22.66 -14.13
C ASP A 338 0.55 23.96 -14.64
N LEU A 339 -0.48 24.47 -13.96
CA LEU A 339 -1.13 25.74 -14.28
C LEU A 339 -0.22 26.94 -14.03
N LEU A 340 0.60 26.96 -12.97
CA LEU A 340 1.58 28.02 -12.74
C LEU A 340 2.56 28.14 -13.91
N ASN A 341 3.09 27.00 -14.36
CA ASN A 341 4.03 26.96 -15.49
C ASN A 341 3.37 27.44 -16.80
N LYS A 342 2.10 27.09 -17.03
CA LYS A 342 1.34 27.59 -18.19
C LYS A 342 1.08 29.10 -18.09
N ALA A 343 0.61 29.56 -16.94
CA ALA A 343 0.30 30.96 -16.66
C ALA A 343 1.51 31.87 -16.88
N ASP A 344 2.69 31.40 -16.47
CA ASP A 344 3.93 32.16 -16.63
C ASP A 344 4.39 32.25 -18.09
N ARG A 345 4.13 31.22 -18.90
CA ARG A 345 4.53 31.18 -20.33
C ARG A 345 3.59 31.96 -21.24
N SER A 346 2.29 31.93 -20.95
CA SER A 346 1.28 32.57 -21.78
C SER A 346 0.05 32.85 -20.95
N PHE A 347 -0.47 34.08 -21.04
CA PHE A 347 -1.76 34.41 -20.44
C PHE A 347 -2.90 33.94 -21.34
N ASP A 348 -3.86 33.24 -20.74
CA ASP A 348 -5.16 32.90 -21.28
C ASP A 348 -6.17 33.03 -20.13
N ASP A 349 -7.26 33.77 -20.35
CA ASP A 349 -8.33 33.96 -19.36
C ASP A 349 -8.83 32.62 -18.80
N MET A 350 -8.78 31.55 -19.62
CA MET A 350 -9.15 30.20 -19.22
C MET A 350 -8.30 29.68 -18.04
N ILE A 351 -7.04 30.09 -17.91
CA ILE A 351 -6.13 29.66 -16.84
C ILE A 351 -6.63 30.10 -15.46
N SER A 352 -7.19 31.32 -15.35
CA SER A 352 -7.76 31.82 -14.10
C SER A 352 -9.00 31.03 -13.67
N TYR A 353 -9.83 30.62 -14.64
CA TYR A 353 -10.97 29.73 -14.38
C TYR A 353 -10.51 28.32 -13.99
N GLU A 354 -9.44 27.80 -14.62
CA GLU A 354 -8.84 26.50 -14.26
C GLU A 354 -8.26 26.52 -12.83
N PHE A 355 -7.52 27.57 -12.44
CA PHE A 355 -7.05 27.74 -11.06
C PHE A 355 -8.21 27.70 -10.06
N THR A 356 -9.27 28.47 -10.34
CA THR A 356 -10.47 28.53 -9.50
C THR A 356 -11.15 27.15 -9.42
N GLY A 357 -11.27 26.44 -10.54
CA GLY A 357 -11.85 25.10 -10.58
C GLY A 357 -11.07 24.09 -9.74
N VAL A 358 -9.73 24.08 -9.85
CA VAL A 358 -8.88 23.16 -9.10
C VAL A 358 -8.92 23.45 -7.60
N ILE A 359 -8.89 24.72 -7.19
CA ILE A 359 -8.93 25.05 -5.74
C ILE A 359 -10.30 24.74 -5.12
N GLN A 360 -11.40 24.92 -5.86
CA GLN A 360 -12.73 24.54 -5.38
C GLN A 360 -12.88 23.02 -5.27
N ASN A 361 -12.30 22.25 -6.21
CA ASN A 361 -12.24 20.79 -6.09
C ASN A 361 -11.46 20.37 -4.84
N LEU A 362 -10.30 20.97 -4.60
CA LEU A 362 -9.49 20.72 -3.41
C LEU A 362 -10.27 21.03 -2.12
N LYS A 363 -10.99 22.17 -2.08
CA LYS A 363 -11.85 22.55 -0.96
C LYS A 363 -12.97 21.52 -0.73
N SER A 364 -13.72 21.17 -1.77
CA SER A 364 -14.80 20.18 -1.69
C SER A 364 -14.32 18.83 -1.17
N ARG A 365 -13.12 18.39 -1.60
CA ARG A 365 -12.46 17.18 -1.12
C ARG A 365 -12.12 17.24 0.37
N LEU A 366 -11.64 18.37 0.86
CA LEU A 366 -11.35 18.57 2.29
C LEU A 366 -12.63 18.68 3.13
N ASP A 367 -13.66 19.35 2.61
CA ASP A 367 -14.97 19.45 3.26
C ASP A 367 -15.60 18.04 3.43
N SER A 368 -15.56 17.21 2.38
CA SER A 368 -16.02 15.82 2.44
C SER A 368 -15.22 14.98 3.43
N LEU A 369 -13.90 15.18 3.50
CA LEU A 369 -13.03 14.49 4.44
C LEU A 369 -13.36 14.87 5.89
N LEU A 370 -13.49 16.17 6.16
CA LEU A 370 -13.83 16.70 7.48
C LEU A 370 -15.18 16.17 7.96
N LEU A 371 -16.17 16.06 7.07
CA LEU A 371 -17.47 15.48 7.39
C LEU A 371 -17.33 14.05 7.91
N LEU A 372 -16.60 13.19 7.20
CA LEU A 372 -16.38 11.80 7.62
C LEU A 372 -15.62 11.71 8.95
N ILE A 373 -14.62 12.57 9.14
CA ILE A 373 -13.83 12.64 10.38
C ILE A 373 -14.73 13.06 11.55
N LEU A 374 -15.53 14.11 11.38
CA LEU A 374 -16.41 14.62 12.44
C LEU A 374 -17.53 13.63 12.80
N LEU A 375 -18.02 12.86 11.83
CA LEU A 375 -19.10 11.89 12.04
C LEU A 375 -18.62 10.57 12.65
N TYR A 376 -17.47 10.05 12.24
CA TYR A 376 -17.06 8.69 12.59
C TYR A 376 -15.79 8.64 13.44
N PHE A 377 -14.88 9.58 13.25
CA PHE A 377 -13.58 9.57 13.92
C PHE A 377 -13.61 10.29 15.26
N VAL A 378 -14.01 11.56 15.27
CA VAL A 378 -14.03 12.40 16.47
C VAL A 378 -14.92 11.80 17.58
N PRO A 379 -16.12 11.25 17.29
CA PRO A 379 -16.95 10.60 18.30
C PRO A 379 -16.29 9.37 18.94
N SER A 380 -15.36 8.74 18.24
CA SER A 380 -14.64 7.56 18.73
C SER A 380 -13.47 7.88 19.67
N ILE A 381 -13.09 9.16 19.79
CA ILE A 381 -12.05 9.60 20.73
C ILE A 381 -12.66 9.60 22.14
N GLN A 382 -12.15 8.75 23.02
CA GLN A 382 -12.60 8.73 24.43
C GLN A 382 -12.08 9.94 25.19
N ASN A 383 -12.96 10.61 25.93
CA ASN A 383 -12.56 11.59 26.93
C ASN A 383 -11.96 10.83 28.12
N THR A 384 -10.68 11.07 28.42
CA THR A 384 -10.08 10.60 29.68
C THR A 384 -10.19 11.71 30.73
N ASP A 385 -10.39 11.33 31.99
CA ASP A 385 -10.70 12.24 33.12
C ASP A 385 -9.64 13.33 33.40
N ALA A 386 -8.52 13.33 32.68
CA ALA A 386 -7.42 14.30 32.81
C ALA A 386 -7.36 15.35 31.67
N PHE A 387 -7.96 15.11 30.49
CA PHE A 387 -7.94 16.02 29.34
C PHE A 387 -9.18 15.84 28.45
N SER A 388 -9.85 16.92 28.05
CA SER A 388 -10.94 16.91 27.07
C SER A 388 -10.41 16.72 25.64
N THR A 389 -9.79 15.57 25.38
CA THR A 389 -9.11 15.22 24.11
C THR A 389 -10.01 15.40 22.89
N GLN A 390 -11.31 15.13 23.01
CA GLN A 390 -12.26 15.30 21.93
C GLN A 390 -12.55 16.78 21.61
N ASP A 391 -12.82 17.59 22.63
CA ASP A 391 -13.15 19.01 22.44
C ASP A 391 -11.91 19.81 22.00
N ASP A 392 -10.73 19.44 22.49
CA ASP A 392 -9.45 19.97 22.01
C ASP A 392 -9.23 19.62 20.53
N TYR A 393 -9.62 18.40 20.11
CA TYR A 393 -9.52 17.98 18.71
C TYR A 393 -10.48 18.79 17.82
N LYS A 394 -11.73 18.98 18.26
CA LYS A 394 -12.73 19.81 17.55
C LYS A 394 -12.27 21.26 17.45
N ALA A 395 -11.83 21.87 18.54
CA ALA A 395 -11.32 23.24 18.56
C ALA A 395 -10.13 23.42 17.61
N TRP A 396 -9.24 22.43 17.56
CA TRP A 396 -8.14 22.42 16.61
C TRP A 396 -8.63 22.32 15.16
N LEU A 397 -9.60 21.46 14.85
CA LEU A 397 -10.18 21.34 13.50
C LEU A 397 -10.84 22.66 13.07
N VAL A 398 -11.56 23.34 13.96
CA VAL A 398 -12.16 24.66 13.69
C VAL A 398 -11.08 25.69 13.36
N THR A 399 -10.01 25.73 14.15
CA THR A 399 -8.87 26.63 13.91
C THR A 399 -8.20 26.33 12.56
N TRP A 400 -7.93 25.05 12.29
CA TRP A 400 -7.35 24.60 11.04
C TRP A 400 -8.22 24.98 9.83
N ASN A 401 -9.53 24.74 9.91
CA ASN A 401 -10.47 25.05 8.84
C ASN A 401 -10.55 26.55 8.58
N THR A 402 -10.52 27.37 9.64
CA THR A 402 -10.46 28.83 9.50
C THR A 402 -9.22 29.28 8.74
N GLN A 403 -8.05 28.72 9.06
CA GLN A 403 -6.79 29.02 8.35
C GLN A 403 -6.83 28.55 6.89
N LEU A 404 -7.46 27.42 6.61
CA LEU A 404 -7.64 26.93 5.24
C LEU A 404 -8.53 27.88 4.43
N ILE A 405 -9.68 28.27 4.97
CA ILE A 405 -10.61 29.21 4.32
C ILE A 405 -9.90 30.53 3.99
N LEU A 406 -9.14 31.08 4.94
CA LEU A 406 -8.35 32.30 4.72
C LEU A 406 -7.30 32.12 3.64
N SER A 407 -6.59 30.97 3.63
CA SER A 407 -5.56 30.69 2.62
C SER A 407 -6.15 30.56 1.21
N ILE A 408 -7.30 29.88 1.09
CA ILE A 408 -8.02 29.75 -0.19
C ILE A 408 -8.56 31.11 -0.66
N HIS A 409 -9.13 31.91 0.26
CA HIS A 409 -9.63 33.24 -0.09
C HIS A 409 -8.52 34.15 -0.62
N ASN A 410 -7.36 34.18 0.05
CA ASN A 410 -6.20 34.94 -0.41
C ASN A 410 -5.71 34.45 -1.78
N PHE A 411 -5.73 33.14 -2.03
CA PHE A 411 -5.40 32.55 -3.33
C PHE A 411 -6.39 33.02 -4.41
N ASP A 412 -7.70 32.93 -4.16
CA ASP A 412 -8.74 33.38 -5.11
C ASP A 412 -8.59 34.88 -5.45
N ASP A 413 -8.29 35.71 -4.46
CA ASP A 413 -8.05 37.14 -4.68
C ASP A 413 -6.82 37.38 -5.55
N ALA A 414 -5.73 36.63 -5.34
CA ALA A 414 -4.54 36.72 -6.18
C ALA A 414 -4.79 36.23 -7.61
N VAL A 415 -5.59 35.17 -7.80
CA VAL A 415 -6.00 34.70 -9.13
C VAL A 415 -6.85 35.74 -9.86
N ARG A 416 -7.74 36.46 -9.15
CA ARG A 416 -8.50 37.59 -9.72
C ARG A 416 -7.59 38.75 -10.12
N LEU A 417 -6.58 39.05 -9.31
CA LEU A 417 -5.59 40.08 -9.65
C LEU A 417 -4.78 39.69 -10.89
N PHE A 418 -4.34 38.43 -10.98
CA PHE A 418 -3.69 37.87 -12.16
C PHE A 418 -4.58 37.95 -13.40
N HIS A 419 -5.86 37.59 -13.30
CA HIS A 419 -6.81 37.69 -14.41
C HIS A 419 -6.92 39.13 -14.93
N ASN A 420 -6.97 40.12 -14.03
CA ASN A 420 -7.12 41.52 -14.41
C ASN A 420 -5.79 42.17 -14.86
N ASN A 421 -4.65 41.66 -14.38
CA ASN A 421 -3.31 42.18 -14.65
C ASN A 421 -2.30 41.01 -14.75
N PRO A 422 -2.17 40.37 -15.92
CA PRO A 422 -1.43 39.13 -16.02
C PRO A 422 0.09 39.27 -15.98
N PHE A 423 0.65 40.42 -16.40
CA PHE A 423 2.09 40.65 -16.50
C PHE A 423 2.51 42.00 -15.93
#